data_AF-A0A352WQ22-F1
#
_entry.id   AF-A0A352WQ22-F1
#
_cell.length_a   1.000
_cell.length_b   1.000
_cell.length_c   1.000
_cell.angle_alpha   90.00
_cell.angle_beta   90.00
_cell.angle_gamma   90.00
#
_symmetry.space_group_name_H-M   'P 1'
#
loop_
_entity.id
_entity.type
_entity.pdbx_description
1 polymer ?
#
loop_
_entity_poly.entity_id
_entity_poly.type
_entity_poly.pdbx_seq_one_letter_code
_entity_poly.pdbx_strand_id
1 'polypeptide(L)'
;NGTTLVAEVSVTAELDGTTLNVGGLTATGAGLALVLEQPITGWIDGAQVQCSMASGSSCSYADPAANGYSTNFGGGVTVEISYIDPQPGGFVVGTLMGTVVGMTGESMNIAQGAFQMEIQ
;
A
#
# COMPACT_ATOMS: atom_id res chain seq x y z
N ASN A 1 -16.33 -7.82 7.63
CA ASN A 1 -16.41 -6.35 7.58
C ASN A 1 -15.24 -5.85 6.75
N GLY A 2 -15.47 -5.61 5.46
CA GLY A 2 -14.45 -5.11 4.54
C GLY A 2 -14.50 -3.58 4.53
N THR A 3 -13.47 -2.94 5.02
CA THR A 3 -13.33 -1.48 4.98
C THR A 3 -12.81 -1.10 3.60
N THR A 4 -13.66 -0.48 2.79
CA THR A 4 -13.23 0.16 1.53
C THR A 4 -12.36 1.36 1.90
N LEU A 5 -11.07 1.30 1.57
CA LEU A 5 -10.15 2.42 1.77
C LEU A 5 -10.33 3.38 0.59
N VAL A 6 -11.07 4.47 0.81
CA VAL A 6 -11.14 5.59 -0.13
C VAL A 6 -10.01 6.54 0.21
N ALA A 7 -8.96 6.51 -0.61
CA ALA A 7 -7.78 7.35 -0.46
C ALA A 7 -8.09 8.79 -0.91
N GLU A 8 -8.63 9.62 -0.02
CA GLU A 8 -8.59 11.08 -0.18
C GLU A 8 -8.42 11.75 1.19
N VAL A 9 -7.31 12.50 1.32
CA VAL A 9 -7.17 13.82 1.98
C VAL A 9 -5.66 14.16 2.09
N SER A 10 -4.75 13.19 2.23
CA SER A 10 -3.29 13.45 2.29
C SER A 10 -2.46 12.17 2.03
N VAL A 11 -2.64 11.51 0.88
CA VAL A 11 -1.80 10.35 0.50
C VAL A 11 -0.79 10.78 -0.56
N THR A 12 0.48 10.50 -0.33
CA THR A 12 1.61 10.84 -1.21
C THR A 12 2.25 9.58 -1.76
N ALA A 13 2.66 9.63 -3.02
CA ALA A 13 3.54 8.65 -3.64
C ALA A 13 4.90 9.28 -3.92
N GLU A 14 5.97 8.60 -3.55
CA GLU A 14 7.35 9.02 -3.81
C GLU A 14 8.12 7.83 -4.38
N LEU A 15 8.84 8.07 -5.48
CA LEU A 15 9.72 7.06 -6.07
C LEU A 15 11.17 7.35 -5.64
N ASP A 16 11.63 6.64 -4.61
CA ASP A 16 13.01 6.72 -4.14
C ASP A 16 13.86 5.64 -4.83
N GLY A 17 14.56 6.03 -5.89
CA GLY A 17 15.29 5.12 -6.76
C GLY A 17 14.35 4.16 -7.50
N THR A 18 14.30 2.91 -7.05
CA THR A 18 13.38 1.89 -7.59
C THR A 18 12.21 1.59 -6.65
N THR A 19 12.25 2.08 -5.40
CA THR A 19 11.25 1.79 -4.39
C THR A 19 10.13 2.82 -4.44
N LEU A 20 8.89 2.35 -4.57
CA LEU A 20 7.70 3.19 -4.50
C LEU A 20 7.20 3.22 -3.05
N ASN A 21 7.26 4.40 -2.44
CA ASN A 21 6.70 4.65 -1.13
C ASN A 21 5.32 5.30 -1.30
N VAL A 22 4.31 4.72 -0.67
CA VAL A 22 2.95 5.25 -0.65
C VAL A 22 2.56 5.46 0.79
N GLY A 23 2.12 6.65 1.18
CA GLY A 23 1.79 6.90 2.58
C GLY A 23 0.72 7.97 2.73
N GLY A 24 -0.13 7.84 3.74
CA GLY A 24 -1.08 8.91 4.07
C GLY A 24 -2.27 8.49 4.90
N LEU A 25 -3.20 9.44 5.03
CA LEU A 25 -4.47 9.25 5.72
C LEU A 25 -5.60 9.09 4.71
N THR A 26 -6.44 8.09 4.96
CA THR A 26 -7.72 7.89 4.29
C THR A 26 -8.76 8.90 4.80
N ALA A 27 -9.88 9.04 4.07
CA ALA A 27 -10.98 9.93 4.45
C ALA A 27 -11.59 9.60 5.84
N THR A 28 -11.42 8.36 6.32
CA THR A 28 -11.91 7.92 7.63
C THR A 28 -10.88 8.10 8.75
N GLY A 29 -9.73 8.73 8.47
CA GLY A 29 -8.64 8.93 9.44
C GLY A 29 -7.76 7.71 9.68
N ALA A 30 -7.93 6.64 8.90
CA ALA A 30 -7.02 5.49 8.96
C ALA A 30 -5.73 5.79 8.19
N GLY A 31 -4.59 5.42 8.75
CA GLY A 31 -3.28 5.55 8.13
C GLY A 31 -2.93 4.36 7.24
N LEU A 32 -2.32 4.62 6.10
CA LEU A 32 -1.76 3.62 5.20
C LEU A 32 -0.30 3.98 4.93
N ALA A 33 0.59 2.98 4.94
CA ALA A 33 1.95 3.11 4.47
C ALA A 33 2.38 1.83 3.73
N LEU A 34 2.74 1.96 2.46
CA LEU A 34 3.29 0.91 1.62
C LEU A 34 4.73 1.26 1.27
N VAL A 35 5.59 0.27 1.33
CA VAL A 35 6.95 0.30 0.77
C VAL A 35 7.00 -0.80 -0.25
N LEU A 36 7.11 -0.45 -1.53
CA LEU A 36 7.01 -1.40 -2.64
C LEU A 36 8.34 -1.41 -3.40
N GLU A 37 9.04 -2.54 -3.31
CA GLU A 37 10.21 -2.78 -4.16
C GLU A 37 9.75 -2.99 -5.61
N GLN A 38 10.57 -2.49 -6.54
CA GLN A 38 10.30 -2.66 -7.96
C GLN A 38 10.21 -4.14 -8.33
N PRO A 39 9.15 -4.55 -9.04
CA PRO A 39 9.08 -5.87 -9.66
C PRO A 39 10.27 -6.10 -10.61
N ILE A 40 10.67 -7.36 -10.80
CA ILE A 40 11.75 -7.72 -11.75
C ILE A 40 11.43 -7.23 -13.17
N THR A 41 10.15 -7.17 -13.53
CA THR A 41 9.65 -6.66 -14.81
C THR A 41 9.73 -5.13 -14.93
N GLY A 42 10.12 -4.42 -13.87
CA GLY A 42 10.02 -2.97 -13.76
C GLY A 42 8.63 -2.49 -13.35
N TRP A 43 8.48 -1.17 -13.29
CA TRP A 43 7.19 -0.50 -13.09
C TRP A 43 6.45 -0.43 -14.43
N ILE A 44 5.49 -1.31 -14.60
CA ILE A 44 4.63 -1.41 -15.79
C ILE A 44 3.18 -1.60 -15.36
N ASP A 45 2.26 -1.27 -16.26
CA ASP A 45 0.84 -1.57 -16.08
C ASP A 45 0.62 -3.08 -15.92
N GLY A 46 -0.21 -3.46 -14.95
CA GLY A 46 -0.46 -4.85 -14.54
C GLY A 46 0.59 -5.44 -13.61
N ALA A 47 1.62 -4.69 -13.22
CA ALA A 47 2.63 -5.19 -12.29
C ALA A 47 2.02 -5.51 -10.92
N GLN A 48 2.48 -6.58 -10.29
CA GLN A 48 2.05 -6.98 -8.95
C GLN A 48 3.23 -6.98 -7.98
N VAL A 49 2.99 -6.45 -6.79
CA VAL A 49 3.95 -6.44 -5.68
C VAL A 49 3.32 -7.17 -4.51
N GLN A 50 4.03 -8.15 -3.96
CA GLN A 50 3.60 -8.86 -2.76
C GLN A 50 4.28 -8.23 -1.54
N CYS A 51 3.48 -7.76 -0.59
CA CYS A 51 3.91 -7.37 0.74
C CYS A 51 3.71 -8.53 1.72
N SER A 52 4.78 -8.93 2.40
CA SER A 52 4.83 -10.03 3.37
C SER A 52 6.12 -9.95 4.19
N MET A 53 6.24 -10.74 5.25
CA MET A 53 7.51 -10.85 5.99
C MET A 53 8.67 -11.40 5.15
N ALA A 54 8.38 -12.12 4.07
CA ALA A 54 9.39 -12.77 3.23
C ALA A 54 9.80 -11.92 2.01
N SER A 55 9.12 -10.80 1.77
CA SER A 55 9.42 -9.86 0.69
C SER A 55 10.16 -8.64 1.24
N GLY A 56 10.90 -7.91 0.39
CA GLY A 56 11.40 -6.58 0.77
C GLY A 56 10.33 -5.49 0.75
N SER A 57 9.13 -5.79 0.23
CA SER A 57 7.97 -4.90 0.28
C SER A 57 7.12 -5.11 1.54
N SER A 58 6.49 -4.04 2.03
CA SER A 58 5.65 -4.08 3.23
C SER A 58 4.40 -3.20 3.11
N CYS A 59 3.35 -3.58 3.84
CA CYS A 59 2.12 -2.81 3.98
C CYS A 59 1.82 -2.64 5.47
N SER A 60 1.65 -1.39 5.89
CA SER A 60 1.26 -1.01 7.24
C SER A 60 -0.06 -0.24 7.20
N TYR A 61 -0.92 -0.55 8.15
CA TYR A 61 -2.22 0.07 8.31
C TYR A 61 -2.40 0.49 9.77
N ALA A 62 -2.91 1.69 9.99
CA ALA A 62 -3.33 2.15 11.30
C ALA A 62 -4.82 2.45 11.26
N ASP A 63 -5.61 1.83 12.13
CA ASP A 63 -7.04 2.14 12.21
C ASP A 63 -7.27 3.56 12.79
N PRO A 64 -8.50 4.10 12.71
CA PRO A 64 -8.79 5.43 13.26
C PRO A 64 -8.61 5.55 14.78
N ALA A 65 -8.48 4.43 15.50
CA ALA A 65 -8.17 4.39 16.93
C ALA A 65 -6.66 4.27 17.21
N ALA A 66 -5.83 4.41 16.17
CA ALA A 66 -4.37 4.30 16.19
C ALA A 66 -3.83 2.91 16.55
N ASN A 67 -4.62 1.85 16.36
CA ASN A 67 -4.10 0.48 16.43
C ASN A 67 -3.31 0.17 15.15
N GLY A 68 -2.07 -0.27 15.31
CA GLY A 68 -1.16 -0.56 14.21
C GLY A 68 -1.18 -2.02 13.77
N TYR A 69 -1.18 -2.23 12.45
CA TYR A 69 -1.13 -3.52 11.78
C TYR A 69 -0.08 -3.46 10.67
N SER A 70 0.60 -4.57 10.40
CA SER A 70 1.59 -4.64 9.34
C SER A 70 1.75 -6.05 8.80
N THR A 71 2.09 -6.17 7.53
CA THR A 71 2.57 -7.44 6.95
C THR A 71 3.86 -7.93 7.60
N ASN A 72 4.61 -7.06 8.29
CA ASN A 72 5.82 -7.41 9.02
C ASN A 72 5.55 -8.21 10.31
N PHE A 73 4.31 -8.16 10.83
CA PHE A 73 3.88 -8.99 11.95
C PHE A 73 3.15 -10.27 11.50
N GLY A 74 2.96 -10.44 10.19
CA GLY A 74 2.25 -11.57 9.58
C GLY A 74 1.21 -11.12 8.56
N GLY A 75 0.61 -12.10 7.88
CA GLY A 75 -0.34 -11.84 6.79
C GLY A 75 0.35 -11.63 5.44
N GLY A 76 -0.38 -11.04 4.51
CA GLY A 76 0.13 -10.73 3.18
C GLY A 76 -0.83 -9.84 2.40
N VAL A 77 -0.30 -8.82 1.74
CA VAL A 77 -1.06 -7.89 0.90
C VAL A 77 -0.49 -7.95 -0.51
N THR A 78 -1.36 -8.14 -1.48
CA THR A 78 -1.02 -8.01 -2.90
C THR A 78 -1.40 -6.62 -3.35
N VAL A 79 -0.46 -5.91 -3.96
CA VAL A 79 -0.68 -4.63 -4.62
C VAL A 79 -0.63 -4.87 -6.12
N GLU A 80 -1.67 -4.44 -6.84
CA GLU A 80 -1.76 -4.50 -8.30
C GLU A 80 -1.73 -3.08 -8.86
N ILE A 81 -0.77 -2.83 -9.75
CA ILE A 81 -0.60 -1.55 -10.43
C ILE A 81 -1.45 -1.58 -11.70
N SER A 82 -2.53 -0.80 -11.74
CA SER A 82 -3.36 -0.68 -12.93
C SER A 82 -2.78 0.29 -13.96
N TYR A 83 -2.02 1.28 -13.50
CA TYR A 83 -1.33 2.25 -14.35
C TYR A 83 -0.13 2.85 -13.63
N ILE A 84 1.00 3.04 -14.32
CA ILE A 84 2.14 3.80 -13.78
C ILE A 84 2.90 4.58 -14.87
N ASP A 85 3.14 5.86 -14.58
CA ASP A 85 4.15 6.69 -15.25
C ASP A 85 5.29 6.95 -14.24
N PRO A 86 6.36 6.14 -14.26
CA PRO A 86 7.40 6.13 -13.22
C PRO A 86 8.42 7.26 -13.43
N GLN A 87 7.96 8.51 -13.50
CA GLN A 87 8.76 9.73 -13.61
C GLN A 87 8.28 10.75 -12.56
N PRO A 88 9.13 11.69 -12.10
CA PRO A 88 8.66 12.79 -11.26
C PRO A 88 7.57 13.61 -11.97
N GLY A 89 6.46 13.85 -11.28
CA GLY A 89 5.23 14.44 -11.84
C GLY A 89 4.35 13.47 -12.64
N GLY A 90 4.75 12.19 -12.73
CA GLY A 90 3.93 11.10 -13.27
C GLY A 90 2.88 10.63 -12.27
N PHE A 91 2.11 9.59 -12.61
CA PHE A 91 1.05 9.07 -11.75
C PHE A 91 1.20 7.57 -11.54
N VAL A 92 0.77 7.09 -10.37
CA VAL A 92 0.56 5.68 -10.09
C VAL A 92 -0.87 5.44 -9.65
N VAL A 93 -1.49 4.41 -10.23
CA VAL A 93 -2.82 3.94 -9.87
C VAL A 93 -2.74 2.45 -9.57
N GLY A 94 -3.32 2.04 -8.47
CA GLY A 94 -3.33 0.63 -8.11
C GLY A 94 -4.42 0.27 -7.12
N THR A 95 -4.55 -1.03 -6.91
CA THR A 95 -5.39 -1.60 -5.87
C THR A 95 -4.56 -2.44 -4.92
N LEU A 96 -5.05 -2.65 -3.70
CA LEU A 96 -4.45 -3.54 -2.74
C LEU A 96 -5.51 -4.39 -2.04
N MET A 97 -5.16 -5.65 -1.80
CA MET A 97 -6.00 -6.57 -1.06
C MET A 97 -5.17 -7.58 -0.29
N GLY A 98 -5.67 -8.01 0.86
CA GLY A 98 -5.03 -9.04 1.65
C GLY A 98 -5.23 -8.80 3.15
N THR A 99 -4.23 -9.17 3.94
CA THR A 99 -4.31 -9.12 5.39
C THR A 99 -3.04 -8.52 6.00
N VAL A 100 -3.24 -7.75 7.07
CA VAL A 100 -2.19 -7.22 7.94
C VAL A 100 -2.46 -7.70 9.35
N VAL A 101 -1.39 -7.91 10.13
CA VAL A 101 -1.50 -8.44 11.50
C VAL A 101 -0.96 -7.42 12.48
N GLY A 102 -1.60 -7.29 13.65
CA GLY A 102 -1.15 -6.44 14.75
C GLY A 102 -0.13 -7.18 15.61
N MET A 103 0.64 -6.45 16.42
CA MET A 103 1.65 -7.05 17.31
C MET A 103 1.08 -8.08 18.31
N THR A 104 -0.20 -7.98 18.63
CA THR A 104 -0.91 -8.91 19.52
C THR A 104 -1.48 -10.13 18.79
N GLY A 105 -1.26 -10.27 17.48
CA GLY A 105 -1.74 -11.38 16.65
C GLY A 105 -3.12 -11.15 16.00
N GLU A 106 -3.78 -10.03 16.30
CA GLU A 106 -5.06 -9.68 15.68
C GLU A 106 -4.89 -9.43 14.19
N SER A 107 -5.74 -10.04 13.37
CA SER A 107 -5.68 -9.89 11.91
C SER A 107 -6.73 -8.92 11.40
N MET A 108 -6.34 -8.08 10.44
CA MET A 108 -7.24 -7.19 9.74
C MET A 108 -7.18 -7.43 8.24
N ASN A 109 -8.37 -7.54 7.62
CA ASN A 109 -8.48 -7.66 6.19
C ASN A 109 -8.50 -6.28 5.53
N ILE A 110 -7.64 -6.09 4.56
CA ILE A 110 -7.70 -4.99 3.62
C ILE A 110 -8.44 -5.52 2.38
N ALA A 111 -9.65 -5.02 2.15
CA ALA A 111 -10.48 -5.46 1.03
C ALA A 111 -10.59 -4.32 0.01
N GLN A 112 -10.06 -4.56 -1.20
CA GLN A 112 -10.18 -3.65 -2.36
C GLN A 112 -9.85 -2.18 -2.01
N GLY A 113 -8.70 -1.96 -1.37
CA GLY A 113 -8.16 -0.60 -1.27
C GLY A 113 -7.73 -0.14 -2.66
N ALA A 114 -7.97 1.13 -3.01
CA ALA A 114 -7.52 1.71 -4.26
C ALA A 114 -6.76 3.01 -3.97
N PHE A 115 -5.77 3.31 -4.80
CA PHE A 115 -5.03 4.56 -4.72
C PHE A 115 -4.75 5.10 -6.12
N GLN A 116 -4.74 6.42 -6.23
CA GLN A 116 -4.28 7.18 -7.39
C GLN A 116 -3.53 8.38 -6.88
N MET A 117 -2.25 8.50 -7.23
CA MET A 117 -1.39 9.57 -6.71
C MET A 117 -0.39 10.03 -7.77
N GLU A 118 -0.02 11.30 -7.69
CA GLU A 118 1.13 11.85 -8.39
C GLU A 118 2.42 11.41 -7.69
N ILE A 119 3.42 10.99 -8.47
CA ILE A 119 4.76 10.68 -8.00
C ILE A 119 5.50 12.00 -7.83
N GLN A 120 5.83 12.35 -6.58
CA GLN A 120 6.65 13.52 -6.27
C GLN A 120 8.14 13.27 -6.54
#